data_AF-A0A5U3JAF3-F1
#
_entry.id   AF-A0A5U3JAF3-F1
#
_cell.length_a   1.000
_cell.length_b   1.000
_cell.length_c   1.000
_cell.angle_alpha   90.00
_cell.angle_beta   90.00
_cell.angle_gamma   90.00
#
_symmetry.space_group_name_H-M   'P 1'
#
loop_
_entity.id
_entity.type
_entity.pdbx_description
1 polymer ?
#
loop_
_entity_poly.entity_id
_entity_poly.type
_entity_poly.pdbx_seq_one_letter_code
_entity_poly.pdbx_strand_id
1 'polypeptide(L)'
;LLNRMKQTIRARRKRHFNAEHQHTRKKSIDLEFMVWQRLAGLAQRRGKTLSETIVQLIEDAEHKEKYATQMTTLKQDLQALLGKK
;
A
#
# COMPACT_ATOMS: atom_id res chain seq x y z
N LEU A 1 19.74 18.92 25.65
CA LEU A 1 19.54 19.57 24.31
C LEU A 1 20.33 18.91 23.19
N LEU A 2 21.56 18.45 23.45
CA LEU A 2 22.44 17.75 22.50
C LEU A 2 21.75 16.66 21.63
N ASN A 3 20.96 15.76 22.21
CA ASN A 3 20.32 14.67 21.45
C ASN A 3 19.26 15.17 20.46
N ARG A 4 18.43 16.14 20.90
CA ARG A 4 17.42 16.79 20.04
C ARG A 4 18.09 17.53 18.89
N MET A 5 19.17 18.28 19.17
CA MET A 5 19.93 18.99 18.14
C MET A 5 20.53 18.03 17.10
N LYS A 6 21.17 16.95 17.56
CA LYS A 6 21.72 15.92 16.65
C LYS A 6 20.63 15.29 15.76
N GLN A 7 19.45 14.98 16.32
CA GLN A 7 18.31 14.45 15.56
C GLN A 7 17.81 15.43 14.50
N THR A 8 17.61 16.71 14.87
CA THR A 8 17.15 17.75 13.95
C THR A 8 18.11 17.94 12.77
N ILE A 9 19.42 17.98 13.03
CA ILE A 9 20.43 18.10 11.96
C ILE A 9 20.44 16.87 11.05
N ARG A 10 20.27 15.65 11.59
CA ARG A 10 20.15 14.44 10.75
C ARG A 10 18.92 14.48 9.85
N ALA A 11 17.76 14.87 10.39
CA ALA A 11 16.53 14.99 9.62
C ALA A 11 16.67 16.03 8.49
N ARG A 12 17.26 17.20 8.79
CA ARG A 12 17.51 18.26 7.79
C ARG A 12 18.41 17.78 6.67
N ARG A 13 19.55 17.15 6.99
CA ARG A 13 20.48 16.61 5.98
C ARG A 13 19.82 15.56 5.09
N LYS A 14 19.10 14.60 5.67
CA LYS A 14 18.37 13.58 4.88
C LYS A 14 17.34 14.23 3.94
N ARG A 15 16.56 15.20 4.42
CA ARG A 15 15.56 15.89 3.59
C ARG A 15 16.18 16.69 2.44
N HIS A 16 17.34 17.31 2.68
CA HIS A 16 18.09 18.03 1.66
C HIS A 16 18.45 17.12 0.48
N PHE A 17 19.18 16.03 0.73
CA PHE A 17 19.56 15.09 -0.33
C PHE A 17 18.36 14.36 -0.96
N ASN A 18 17.33 14.03 -0.17
CA ASN A 18 16.10 13.42 -0.71
C ASN A 18 15.30 14.38 -1.62
N ALA A 19 15.52 15.69 -1.57
CA ALA A 19 14.83 16.63 -2.45
C ALA A 19 15.40 16.64 -3.87
N GLU A 20 16.62 16.13 -4.06
CA GLU A 20 17.32 16.07 -5.35
C GLU A 20 16.67 15.06 -6.31
N HIS A 21 16.04 13.99 -5.79
CA HIS A 21 15.37 12.98 -6.60
C HIS A 21 13.89 12.85 -6.26
N GLN A 22 13.01 12.91 -7.26
CA GLN A 22 11.56 12.87 -7.05
C GLN A 22 11.09 11.63 -6.30
N HIS A 23 11.68 10.45 -6.57
CA HIS A 23 11.30 9.18 -5.94
C HIS A 23 11.69 9.07 -4.44
N THR A 24 12.61 9.91 -3.96
CA THR A 24 13.05 9.90 -2.54
C THR A 24 12.37 11.01 -1.73
N ARG A 25 11.71 11.95 -2.41
CA ARG A 25 10.86 12.97 -1.81
C ARG A 25 9.60 12.32 -1.21
N LYS A 26 9.27 12.70 0.03
CA LYS A 26 8.09 12.20 0.75
C LYS A 26 7.00 13.28 0.78
N LYS A 27 5.74 12.85 0.85
CA LYS A 27 4.57 13.71 0.92
C LYS A 27 3.89 13.52 2.28
N SER A 28 3.49 14.62 2.90
CA SER A 28 2.59 14.60 4.05
C SER A 28 1.16 14.57 3.53
N ILE A 29 0.35 13.67 4.09
CA ILE A 29 -1.07 13.52 3.81
C ILE A 29 -1.80 13.42 5.13
N ASP A 30 -2.98 14.03 5.21
CA ASP A 30 -3.86 13.88 6.34
C ASP A 30 -4.89 12.80 6.04
N LEU A 31 -5.13 11.94 7.03
CA LEU A 31 -6.10 10.86 6.97
C LEU A 31 -7.06 11.03 8.13
N GLU A 32 -8.33 10.68 7.92
CA GLU A 32 -9.27 10.54 9.03
C GLU A 32 -8.75 9.48 10.01
N PHE A 33 -9.00 9.71 11.30
CA PHE A 33 -8.49 8.87 12.38
C PHE A 33 -8.81 7.38 12.17
N MET A 34 -10.05 7.06 11.79
CA MET A 34 -10.49 5.66 11.58
C MET A 34 -9.77 4.99 10.42
N VAL A 35 -9.49 5.74 9.34
CA VAL A 35 -8.75 5.24 8.17
C VAL A 35 -7.29 4.99 8.56
N TRP A 36 -6.67 5.95 9.24
CA TRP A 36 -5.31 5.82 9.74
C TRP A 36 -5.18 4.63 10.70
N GLN A 37 -6.10 4.45 11.65
CA GLN A 37 -6.06 3.37 12.63
C GLN A 37 -6.09 1.99 11.97
N ARG A 38 -6.95 1.80 10.95
CA ARG A 38 -7.03 0.56 10.19
C ARG A 38 -5.75 0.29 9.39
N LEU A 39 -5.24 1.30 8.70
CA LEU A 39 -4.02 1.19 7.90
C LEU A 39 -2.80 0.91 8.79
N ALA A 40 -2.64 1.65 9.89
CA ALA A 40 -1.55 1.46 10.85
C ALA A 40 -1.59 0.08 11.50
N GLY A 41 -2.77 -0.37 11.93
CA GLY A 41 -2.93 -1.72 12.47
C GLY A 41 -2.60 -2.82 11.46
N LEU A 42 -2.99 -2.66 10.19
CA LEU A 42 -2.65 -3.62 9.15
C LEU A 42 -1.15 -3.64 8.85
N ALA A 43 -0.52 -2.47 8.71
CA ALA A 43 0.90 -2.33 8.45
C ALA A 43 1.74 -2.97 9.58
N GLN A 44 1.36 -2.71 10.83
CA GLN A 44 2.00 -3.29 12.01
C GLN A 44 1.86 -4.82 12.03
N ARG A 45 0.65 -5.36 11.79
CA ARG A 45 0.44 -6.82 11.73
C ARG A 45 1.24 -7.50 10.61
N ARG A 46 1.45 -6.81 9.49
CA ARG A 46 2.23 -7.31 8.35
C ARG A 46 3.74 -7.06 8.49
N GLY A 47 4.19 -6.34 9.53
CA GLY A 47 5.60 -5.97 9.70
C GLY A 47 6.13 -5.03 8.60
N LYS A 48 5.25 -4.25 7.98
CA LYS A 48 5.57 -3.38 6.82
C LYS A 48 5.37 -1.91 7.17
N THR A 49 6.00 -1.02 6.42
CA THR A 49 5.71 0.41 6.54
C THR A 49 4.32 0.74 5.96
N LEU A 50 3.75 1.88 6.36
CA LEU A 50 2.46 2.34 5.83
C LEU A 50 2.48 2.44 4.29
N SER A 51 3.56 2.99 3.73
CA SER A 51 3.71 3.15 2.27
C SER A 51 3.75 1.81 1.54
N GLU A 52 4.51 0.82 2.02
CA GLU A 52 4.55 -0.52 1.41
C GLU A 52 3.21 -1.25 1.53
N THR A 53 2.49 -1.02 2.63
CA THR A 53 1.16 -1.58 2.84
C THR A 53 0.15 -1.00 1.85
N ILE A 54 0.22 0.31 1.58
CA ILE A 54 -0.63 0.96 0.57
C ILE A 54 -0.38 0.35 -0.82
N VAL A 55 0.89 0.15 -1.21
CA VAL A 55 1.22 -0.46 -2.52
C VAL A 55 0.59 -1.84 -2.66
N GLN A 56 0.72 -2.70 -1.65
CA GLN A 56 0.11 -4.03 -1.66
C GLN A 56 -1.41 -3.99 -1.69
N LEU A 57 -2.03 -3.05 -0.98
CA LEU A 57 -3.49 -2.93 -1.00
C LEU A 57 -4.01 -2.49 -2.37
N ILE A 58 -3.26 -1.66 -3.10
CA ILE A 58 -3.60 -1.27 -4.47
C ILE A 58 -3.48 -2.49 -5.39
N GLU A 59 -2.36 -3.20 -5.34
CA GLU A 59 -2.13 -4.42 -6.12
C GLU A 59 -3.21 -5.48 -5.84
N ASP A 60 -3.48 -5.77 -4.57
CA ASP A 60 -4.51 -6.73 -4.13
C ASP A 60 -5.91 -6.33 -4.65
N ALA A 61 -6.22 -5.03 -4.65
CA ALA A 61 -7.50 -4.52 -5.14
C ALA A 61 -7.64 -4.65 -6.66
N GLU A 62 -6.60 -4.34 -7.42
CA GLU A 62 -6.57 -4.53 -8.88
C GLU A 62 -6.67 -6.01 -9.28
N HIS A 63 -6.03 -6.90 -8.51
CA HIS A 63 -6.11 -8.33 -8.75
C HIS A 63 -7.48 -8.92 -8.41
N LYS A 64 -8.16 -8.41 -7.38
CA LYS A 64 -9.50 -8.87 -6.99
C LYS A 64 -10.50 -8.81 -8.14
N GLU A 65 -10.48 -7.74 -8.92
CA GLU A 65 -11.37 -7.58 -10.09
C GLU A 65 -11.06 -8.63 -11.17
N LYS A 66 -9.78 -8.80 -11.51
CA LYS A 66 -9.32 -9.80 -12.49
C LYS A 66 -9.72 -11.21 -12.06
N TYR A 67 -9.55 -11.55 -10.78
CA TYR A 67 -9.93 -12.86 -10.25
C TYR A 67 -11.45 -13.08 -10.30
N ALA A 68 -12.27 -12.07 -10.01
CA ALA A 68 -13.72 -12.19 -10.08
C ALA A 68 -14.21 -12.49 -11.51
N THR A 69 -13.63 -11.81 -12.50
CA THR A 69 -13.93 -12.05 -13.92
C THR A 69 -13.49 -13.45 -14.35
N GLN A 70 -12.25 -13.84 -14.04
CA GLN A 70 -11.73 -15.17 -14.39
C GLN A 70 -12.55 -16.31 -13.75
N MET A 71 -12.93 -16.16 -12.47
CA MET A 71 -13.76 -17.14 -11.78
C MET A 71 -15.15 -17.25 -12.41
N THR A 72 -15.72 -16.12 -12.86
CA THR A 72 -17.01 -16.10 -13.54
C THR A 72 -16.94 -16.79 -14.90
N THR A 73 -15.91 -16.49 -15.70
CA THR A 73 -15.66 -17.15 -16.99
C THR A 73 -15.48 -18.65 -16.82
N LEU A 74 -14.63 -19.07 -15.87
CA LEU A 74 -14.39 -20.50 -15.60
C LEU A 74 -15.69 -21.23 -15.23
N LYS A 75 -16.54 -20.61 -14.40
CA LYS A 75 -17.83 -21.18 -14.03
C LYS A 75 -18.75 -21.33 -15.25
N GLN A 76 -18.81 -20.32 -16.12
CA GLN A 76 -19.62 -20.34 -17.35
C GLN A 76 -19.14 -21.43 -18.32
N ASP A 77 -17.82 -21.54 -18.52
CA ASP A 77 -17.23 -22.54 -19.41
C ASP A 77 -17.52 -23.96 -18.94
N LEU A 78 -17.37 -24.22 -17.63
CA LEU A 78 -17.70 -25.51 -17.04
C LEU A 78 -19.18 -25.83 -17.16
N GLN A 79 -20.06 -24.86 -16.92
CA GLN A 79 -21.50 -25.04 -17.07
C GLN A 79 -21.89 -25.31 -18.53
N ALA A 80 -21.24 -24.66 -19.50
CA ALA A 80 -21.48 -24.89 -20.92
C ALA A 80 -21.00 -26.27 -21.38
N LEU A 81 -19.90 -26.79 -20.81
CA LEU A 81 -19.41 -28.14 -21.09
C LEU A 81 -20.32 -29.22 -20.48
N LEU A 82 -20.76 -29.02 -19.24
CA LEU A 82 -21.58 -30.00 -18.50
C LEU A 82 -23.07 -29.95 -18.87
N GLY A 83 -23.58 -28.80 -19.31
CA GLY A 83 -24.97 -28.61 -19.76
C GLY A 83 -25.27 -29.15 -21.15
N LYS A 84 -24.25 -29.63 -21.89
CA LYS A 84 -24.42 -30.41 -23.12
C LYS A 84 -24.74 -31.87 -22.77
N LYS A 85 -25.98 -32.11 -22.34
CA LYS A 85 -26.65 -33.41 -22.42
C LYS A 85 -28.03 -33.22 -23.02
#